data_AF-A0A6J8C072-F1
#
_entry.id   AF-A0A6J8C072-F1
#
_cell.length_a   1.000
_cell.length_b   1.000
_cell.length_c   1.000
_cell.angle_alpha   90.00
_cell.angle_beta   90.00
_cell.angle_gamma   90.00
#
_symmetry.space_group_name_H-M   'P 1'
#
loop_
_entity.id
_entity.type
_entity.pdbx_description
1 polymer ?
#
loop_
_entity_poly.entity_id
_entity_poly.type
_entity_poly.pdbx_seq_one_letter_code
_entity_poly.pdbx_strand_id
1 'polypeptide(L)'
;MNTVKIVLTTTILTLFLSNCVKLDLIVNCKTVSSNRNIKENKEAPDKSWSITISNQKTSYIYTNHNTGTDLDLDTNCENVWAKISYEGNKSLYLCTYYRPPSDKGESLEQLGISLNRVLCKKTNPNILVSGDFNLGHIDWNTPAVIPCKPDASLHQQLIDILNNHNLTQVVNKNTRNDTTLGLLCMTNSSFVNRVETLPPIGASDHDIVYSEISTASK
;
A
#
# COMPACT_ATOMS: atom_id res chain seq x y z
N MET A 1 -22.83 -4.88 12.41
CA MET A 1 -21.62 -5.41 11.74
C MET A 1 -20.43 -4.63 12.25
N ASN A 2 -19.37 -5.32 12.67
CA ASN A 2 -18.13 -4.67 13.12
C ASN A 2 -17.39 -4.13 11.88
N THR A 3 -17.51 -2.83 11.63
CA THR A 3 -16.71 -2.18 10.58
C THR A 3 -15.30 -1.96 11.12
N VAL A 4 -14.31 -2.61 10.53
CA VAL A 4 -12.90 -2.26 10.78
C VAL A 4 -12.58 -1.06 9.91
N LYS A 5 -12.28 0.07 10.55
CA LYS A 5 -11.72 1.23 9.85
C LYS A 5 -10.21 1.08 9.82
N ILE A 6 -9.67 1.02 8.61
CA ILE A 6 -8.24 1.02 8.33
C ILE A 6 -7.91 2.42 7.84
N VAL A 7 -7.16 3.17 8.64
CA VAL A 7 -6.55 4.43 8.21
C VAL A 7 -5.19 4.10 7.66
N LEU A 8 -4.95 4.43 6.39
CA LEU A 8 -3.64 4.32 5.76
C LEU A 8 -3.09 5.71 5.52
N THR A 9 -1.86 5.95 5.96
CA THR A 9 -1.06 7.06 5.49
C THR A 9 0.21 6.52 4.86
N THR A 10 0.48 6.89 3.60
CA THR A 10 1.80 6.70 3.01
C THR A 10 2.54 8.02 2.99
N THR A 11 3.70 8.06 3.62
CA THR A 11 4.60 9.21 3.56
C THR A 11 6.00 8.70 3.24
N ILE A 12 6.65 9.32 2.27
CA ILE A 12 8.09 9.17 2.08
C ILE A 12 8.76 10.17 3.02
N LEU A 13 9.45 9.66 4.03
CA LEU A 13 10.37 10.46 4.82
C LEU A 13 11.78 10.22 4.28
N THR A 14 12.23 11.09 3.38
CA THR A 14 13.65 11.14 3.00
C THR A 14 14.42 11.77 4.17
N LEU A 15 14.90 10.95 5.10
CA LEU A 15 15.77 11.42 6.19
C LEU A 15 17.15 11.75 5.61
N PHE A 16 17.44 13.06 5.47
CA PHE A 16 18.71 13.60 4.95
C PHE A 16 19.97 13.18 5.73
N LEU A 17 19.83 12.51 6.88
CA LEU A 17 20.97 12.11 7.71
C LEU A 17 21.59 10.75 7.32
N SER A 18 20.97 9.97 6.43
CA SER A 18 21.43 8.58 6.17
C SER A 18 21.28 8.03 4.75
N ASN A 19 21.05 8.86 3.71
CA ASN A 19 20.90 8.40 2.31
C ASN A 19 19.87 7.27 2.11
N CYS A 20 18.87 7.17 2.97
CA CYS A 20 17.92 6.07 3.00
C CYS A 20 16.50 6.62 2.88
N VAL A 21 15.76 6.16 1.87
CA VAL A 21 14.33 6.47 1.72
C VAL A 21 13.55 5.56 2.67
N LYS A 22 12.71 6.14 3.53
CA LYS A 22 11.76 5.40 4.37
C LYS A 22 10.34 5.68 3.89
N LEU A 23 9.60 4.64 3.49
CA LEU A 23 8.15 4.72 3.34
C LEU A 23 7.53 4.07 4.57
N ASP A 24 6.74 4.85 5.29
CA ASP A 24 5.96 4.37 6.42
C ASP A 24 4.51 4.17 5.96
N LEU A 25 4.01 2.94 6.10
CA LEU A 25 2.58 2.65 6.01
C LEU A 25 2.03 2.59 7.43
N ILE A 26 1.40 3.67 7.88
CA ILE A 26 0.75 3.67 9.18
C ILE A 26 -0.66 3.11 8.98
N VAL A 27 -0.94 1.98 9.62
CA VAL A 27 -2.25 1.34 9.62
C VAL A 27 -2.91 1.54 10.97
N ASN A 28 -3.86 2.48 11.08
CA ASN A 28 -4.66 2.58 12.29
C ASN A 28 -5.92 1.72 12.16
N CYS A 29 -6.05 0.70 12.99
CA CYS A 29 -7.21 -0.19 13.01
C CYS A 29 -8.12 0.17 14.20
N LYS A 30 -9.30 0.73 13.91
CA LYS A 30 -10.35 0.95 14.93
C LYS A 30 -11.49 -0.05 14.72
N THR A 31 -11.72 -0.87 15.74
CA THR A 31 -12.82 -1.83 15.82
C THR A 31 -13.79 -1.37 16.90
N VAL A 32 -15.09 -1.27 16.59
CA VAL A 32 -16.12 -0.86 17.57
C VAL A 32 -16.82 -2.12 18.13
N SER A 33 -16.22 -2.80 19.11
CA SER A 33 -16.94 -3.66 20.07
C SER A 33 -16.06 -4.16 21.24
N SER A 34 -16.73 -4.49 22.36
CA SER A 34 -16.24 -4.57 23.75
C SER A 34 -15.44 -5.83 24.15
N ASN A 35 -14.47 -5.62 25.09
CA ASN A 35 -13.76 -6.61 25.94
C ASN A 35 -12.90 -7.67 25.21
N ARG A 36 -11.57 -7.78 25.34
CA ARG A 36 -10.67 -8.02 26.50
C ARG A 36 -9.19 -7.82 26.04
N ASN A 37 -8.24 -7.80 26.98
CA ASN A 37 -6.80 -7.43 26.85
C ASN A 37 -5.96 -8.25 25.84
N ILE A 38 -4.85 -7.68 25.32
CA ILE A 38 -3.46 -8.23 25.28
C ILE A 38 -2.49 -7.48 24.32
N LYS A 39 -1.30 -7.16 24.87
CA LYS A 39 0.08 -6.91 24.40
C LYS A 39 0.40 -6.13 23.10
N GLU A 40 0.96 -4.94 23.31
CA GLU A 40 1.90 -4.23 22.43
C GLU A 40 3.21 -5.02 22.28
N ASN A 41 3.81 -5.05 21.09
CA ASN A 41 5.21 -5.46 20.94
C ASN A 41 5.99 -4.49 20.05
N LYS A 42 7.22 -4.23 20.52
CA LYS A 42 8.13 -3.15 20.15
C LYS A 42 8.92 -3.41 18.86
N GLU A 43 9.33 -2.29 18.26
CA GLU A 43 10.41 -2.01 17.30
C GLU A 43 11.20 -3.19 16.71
N ALA A 44 11.29 -3.21 15.38
CA ALA A 44 12.22 -4.05 14.62
C ALA A 44 13.50 -3.27 14.26
N PRO A 45 14.70 -3.82 14.48
CA PRO A 45 15.94 -3.24 13.98
C PRO A 45 16.28 -3.74 12.56
N ASP A 46 16.94 -2.86 11.81
CA ASP A 46 17.84 -3.12 10.66
C ASP A 46 17.29 -3.15 9.21
N LYS A 47 16.07 -2.66 8.94
CA LYS A 47 15.66 -2.24 7.58
C LYS A 47 14.82 -0.94 7.60
N SER A 48 14.92 -0.14 6.55
CA SER A 48 14.40 1.24 6.44
C SER A 48 12.88 1.39 6.25
N TRP A 49 12.09 0.33 6.41
CA TRP A 49 10.66 0.32 6.09
C TRP A 49 9.86 -0.16 7.32
N SER A 50 8.82 0.57 7.72
CA SER A 50 7.97 0.19 8.85
C SER A 50 6.49 0.20 8.50
N ILE A 51 5.77 -0.88 8.87
CA ILE A 51 4.31 -0.87 8.96
C ILE A 51 3.97 -0.65 10.42
N THR A 52 3.54 0.56 10.77
CA THR A 52 3.15 0.87 12.15
C THR A 52 1.66 0.65 12.31
N ILE A 53 1.28 -0.30 13.17
CA ILE A 53 -0.12 -0.64 13.38
C ILE A 53 -0.56 -0.29 14.79
N SER A 54 -1.41 0.73 14.93
CA SER A 54 -2.07 1.02 16.21
C SER A 54 -3.46 0.37 16.21
N ASN A 55 -3.68 -0.62 17.06
CA ASN A 55 -4.93 -1.37 17.14
C ASN A 55 -5.66 -1.07 18.46
N GLN A 56 -6.98 -0.87 18.43
CA GLN A 56 -7.80 -0.71 19.64
C GLN A 56 -8.62 -1.94 20.05
N LYS A 57 -8.60 -3.05 19.29
CA LYS A 57 -8.86 -4.48 19.67
C LYS A 57 -9.30 -5.31 18.45
N THR A 58 -9.01 -6.62 18.48
CA THR A 58 -9.50 -7.70 17.58
C THR A 58 -9.13 -7.64 16.08
N SER A 59 -7.84 -7.62 15.77
CA SER A 59 -7.33 -8.06 14.44
C SER A 59 -5.99 -8.76 14.59
N TYR A 60 -5.83 -9.92 13.94
CA TYR A 60 -4.53 -10.60 13.81
C TYR A 60 -3.82 -10.06 12.58
N ILE A 61 -2.56 -9.65 12.74
CA ILE A 61 -1.78 -9.03 11.70
C ILE A 61 -0.47 -9.80 11.57
N TYR A 62 -0.18 -10.19 10.33
CA TYR A 62 1.00 -10.95 9.99
C TYR A 62 1.86 -10.10 9.05
N THR A 63 3.13 -9.92 9.38
CA THR A 63 4.13 -9.23 8.55
C THR A 63 5.21 -10.21 8.10
N ASN A 64 5.82 -9.96 6.94
CA ASN A 64 6.91 -10.82 6.43
C ASN A 64 8.18 -10.76 7.28
N HIS A 65 8.32 -9.74 8.15
CA HIS A 65 9.40 -9.63 9.10
C HIS A 65 8.86 -9.82 10.53
N ASN A 66 9.32 -10.88 11.20
CA ASN A 66 9.24 -11.14 12.65
C ASN A 66 7.92 -11.55 13.33
N THR A 67 7.04 -12.36 12.72
CA THR A 67 5.99 -13.05 13.51
C THR A 67 5.57 -14.43 12.96
N GLY A 68 6.47 -15.42 12.85
CA GLY A 68 6.13 -16.87 12.86
C GLY A 68 5.13 -17.42 11.82
N THR A 69 4.65 -16.63 10.86
CA THR A 69 3.77 -17.03 9.76
C THR A 69 4.22 -16.26 8.52
N ASP A 70 5.24 -16.79 7.86
CA ASP A 70 5.74 -16.23 6.61
C ASP A 70 4.61 -16.24 5.57
N LEU A 71 4.19 -15.06 5.08
CA LEU A 71 3.23 -15.03 3.98
C LEU A 71 3.88 -15.57 2.69
N ASP A 72 5.21 -15.59 2.63
CA ASP A 72 6.01 -16.01 1.48
C ASP A 72 5.56 -15.25 0.22
N LEU A 73 5.58 -13.92 0.35
CA LEU A 73 5.23 -12.96 -0.70
C LEU A 73 6.41 -12.07 -1.11
N ASP A 74 7.56 -12.20 -0.43
CA ASP A 74 8.75 -11.38 -0.66
C ASP A 74 9.37 -11.65 -2.03
N THR A 75 9.62 -10.59 -2.77
CA THR A 75 10.25 -10.61 -4.10
C THR A 75 11.44 -9.65 -4.12
N ASN A 76 12.20 -9.62 -5.22
CA ASN A 76 13.38 -8.74 -5.32
C ASN A 76 13.00 -7.29 -5.68
N CYS A 77 12.02 -6.72 -4.97
CA CYS A 77 11.70 -5.29 -5.04
C CYS A 77 11.45 -4.74 -3.63
N GLU A 78 11.44 -3.42 -3.52
CA GLU A 78 11.22 -2.74 -2.26
C GLU A 78 9.73 -2.77 -1.92
N ASN A 79 9.29 -3.86 -1.29
CA ASN A 79 7.93 -4.03 -0.80
C ASN A 79 7.89 -4.62 0.61
N VAL A 80 6.77 -4.40 1.31
CA VAL A 80 6.45 -5.11 2.55
C VAL A 80 4.99 -5.52 2.50
N TRP A 81 4.73 -6.81 2.71
CA TRP A 81 3.38 -7.34 2.82
C TRP A 81 2.94 -7.50 4.27
N ALA A 82 1.66 -7.24 4.48
CA ALA A 82 0.93 -7.61 5.69
C ALA A 82 -0.42 -8.24 5.34
N LYS A 83 -0.93 -9.08 6.23
CA LYS A 83 -2.28 -9.65 6.12
C LYS A 83 -3.09 -9.32 7.36
N ILE A 84 -4.25 -8.71 7.16
CA ILE A 84 -5.26 -8.47 8.20
C ILE A 84 -6.37 -9.50 8.02
N SER A 85 -6.58 -10.35 9.01
CA SER A 85 -7.69 -11.30 9.06
C SER A 85 -8.84 -10.74 9.90
N TYR A 86 -10.07 -10.85 9.40
CA TYR A 86 -11.29 -10.37 10.07
C TYR A 86 -12.45 -11.38 9.93
N GLU A 87 -13.58 -11.06 10.57
CA GLU A 87 -14.71 -11.98 10.74
C GLU A 87 -15.20 -12.59 9.41
N GLY A 88 -15.58 -13.88 9.48
CA GLY A 88 -16.05 -14.65 8.32
C GLY A 88 -14.94 -15.21 7.44
N ASN A 89 -13.75 -15.49 8.00
CA ASN A 89 -12.57 -15.99 7.27
C ASN A 89 -12.16 -15.10 6.08
N LYS A 90 -12.44 -13.80 6.20
CA LYS A 90 -12.04 -12.79 5.22
C LYS A 90 -10.68 -12.22 5.60
N SER A 91 -9.94 -11.78 4.60
CA SER A 91 -8.65 -11.16 4.80
C SER A 91 -8.41 -10.04 3.80
N LEU A 92 -7.68 -9.02 4.25
CA LEU A 92 -7.12 -7.97 3.41
C LEU A 92 -5.59 -8.14 3.39
N TYR A 93 -5.05 -8.27 2.18
CA TYR A 93 -3.61 -8.24 1.94
C TYR A 93 -3.20 -6.79 1.68
N LEU A 94 -2.25 -6.29 2.45
CA LEU A 94 -1.69 -4.95 2.35
C LEU A 94 -0.27 -5.08 1.80
N CYS A 95 0.06 -4.32 0.78
CA CYS A 95 1.40 -4.18 0.26
C CYS A 95 1.77 -2.70 0.30
N THR A 96 2.90 -2.39 0.92
CA THR A 96 3.58 -1.14 0.64
C THR A 96 4.67 -1.39 -0.40
N TYR A 97 4.76 -0.54 -1.42
CA TYR A 97 5.71 -0.70 -2.53
C TYR A 97 6.38 0.62 -2.83
N TYR A 98 7.69 0.57 -3.07
CA TYR A 98 8.47 1.68 -3.58
C TYR A 98 9.17 1.28 -4.86
N ARG A 99 9.04 2.12 -5.89
CA ARG A 99 9.84 2.04 -7.11
C ARG A 99 10.89 3.15 -7.09
N PRO A 100 12.19 2.80 -7.09
CA PRO A 100 13.24 3.79 -7.29
C PRO A 100 13.06 4.54 -8.63
N PRO A 101 13.25 5.87 -8.70
CA PRO A 101 13.11 6.63 -9.95
C PRO A 101 14.01 6.11 -11.09
N SER A 102 15.17 5.53 -10.74
CA SER A 102 16.15 4.99 -11.68
C SER A 102 15.82 3.58 -12.20
N ASP A 103 14.85 2.89 -11.60
CA ASP A 103 14.44 1.53 -11.95
C ASP A 103 13.96 1.44 -13.41
N LYS A 104 14.30 0.36 -14.12
CA LYS A 104 13.99 0.20 -15.55
C LYS A 104 12.91 -0.85 -15.81
N GLY A 105 12.10 -1.13 -14.79
CA GLY A 105 10.95 -2.04 -14.86
C GLY A 105 11.15 -3.35 -14.11
N GLU A 106 12.36 -3.62 -13.59
CA GLU A 106 12.64 -4.83 -12.81
C GLU A 106 11.79 -4.87 -11.54
N SER A 107 11.70 -3.76 -10.80
CA SER A 107 10.90 -3.70 -9.58
C SER A 107 9.39 -3.91 -9.84
N LEU A 108 8.88 -3.48 -11.00
CA LEU A 108 7.49 -3.69 -11.42
C LEU A 108 7.21 -5.15 -11.75
N GLU A 109 8.14 -5.81 -12.46
CA GLU A 109 8.04 -7.25 -12.73
C GLU A 109 7.98 -8.04 -11.41
N GLN A 110 8.86 -7.70 -10.46
CA GLN A 110 8.87 -8.32 -9.13
C GLN A 110 7.58 -8.03 -8.35
N LEU A 111 7.02 -6.82 -8.44
CA LEU A 111 5.69 -6.51 -7.88
C LEU A 111 4.61 -7.43 -8.46
N GLY A 112 4.60 -7.61 -9.79
CA GLY A 112 3.68 -8.54 -10.47
C GLY A 112 3.82 -9.98 -9.98
N ILE A 113 5.06 -10.47 -9.80
CA ILE A 113 5.32 -11.80 -9.23
C ILE A 113 4.78 -11.91 -7.80
N SER A 114 4.99 -10.89 -6.95
CA SER A 114 4.49 -10.88 -5.58
C SER A 114 2.96 -10.93 -5.50
N LEU A 115 2.28 -10.20 -6.40
CA LEU A 115 0.82 -10.22 -6.53
C LEU A 115 0.30 -11.59 -6.97
N ASN A 116 0.95 -12.22 -7.95
CA ASN A 116 0.62 -13.59 -8.38
C ASN A 116 0.71 -14.60 -7.23
N ARG A 117 1.70 -14.46 -6.33
CA ARG A 117 1.79 -15.33 -5.14
C ARG A 117 0.58 -15.19 -4.21
N VAL A 118 -0.01 -14.00 -4.10
CA VAL A 118 -1.27 -13.81 -3.37
C VAL A 118 -2.41 -14.57 -4.05
N LEU A 119 -2.52 -14.46 -5.38
CA LEU A 119 -3.54 -15.18 -6.17
C LEU A 119 -3.40 -16.71 -6.07
N CYS A 120 -2.18 -17.23 -5.98
CA CYS A 120 -1.93 -18.66 -5.74
C CYS A 120 -2.42 -19.13 -4.36
N LYS A 121 -2.43 -18.26 -3.36
CA LYS A 121 -2.81 -18.58 -1.97
C LYS A 121 -4.30 -18.35 -1.70
N LYS A 122 -4.99 -17.51 -2.48
CA LYS A 122 -6.40 -17.15 -2.25
C LYS A 122 -7.11 -16.78 -3.54
N THR A 123 -8.24 -17.44 -3.82
CA THR A 123 -9.18 -17.03 -4.86
C THR A 123 -9.84 -15.70 -4.51
N ASN A 124 -9.83 -14.76 -5.45
CA ASN A 124 -10.42 -13.41 -5.33
C ASN A 124 -10.01 -12.68 -4.03
N PRO A 125 -8.70 -12.45 -3.82
CA PRO A 125 -8.23 -11.79 -2.61
C PRO A 125 -8.59 -10.30 -2.60
N ASN A 126 -8.90 -9.78 -1.41
CA ASN A 126 -8.90 -8.34 -1.21
C ASN A 126 -7.45 -7.89 -1.05
N ILE A 127 -6.95 -7.13 -2.02
CA ILE A 127 -5.59 -6.60 -2.02
C ILE A 127 -5.67 -5.08 -2.01
N LEU A 128 -4.79 -4.47 -1.23
CA LEU A 128 -4.44 -3.08 -1.30
C LEU A 128 -2.94 -2.95 -1.50
N VAL A 129 -2.54 -2.22 -2.53
CA VAL A 129 -1.14 -1.83 -2.78
C VAL A 129 -1.05 -0.32 -2.67
N SER A 130 -0.09 0.20 -1.91
CA SER A 130 0.12 1.64 -1.81
C SER A 130 1.58 2.00 -1.63
N GLY A 131 1.96 3.19 -2.07
CA GLY A 131 3.31 3.70 -1.95
C GLY A 131 3.67 4.58 -3.13
N ASP A 132 4.97 4.79 -3.35
CA ASP A 132 5.46 5.68 -4.39
C ASP A 132 6.02 4.89 -5.58
N PHE A 133 5.38 5.09 -6.72
CA PHE A 133 5.68 4.37 -7.95
C PHE A 133 6.65 5.14 -8.85
N ASN A 134 6.89 6.44 -8.57
CA ASN A 134 7.71 7.31 -9.42
C ASN A 134 7.34 7.22 -10.92
N LEU A 135 6.03 7.10 -11.21
CA LEU A 135 5.45 6.98 -12.56
C LEU A 135 4.28 7.96 -12.72
N GLY A 136 4.62 9.24 -12.87
CA GLY A 136 3.64 10.34 -12.85
C GLY A 136 2.96 10.66 -14.18
N HIS A 137 3.31 9.97 -15.27
CA HIS A 137 2.79 10.27 -16.61
C HIS A 137 1.63 9.35 -17.02
N ILE A 138 0.70 9.10 -16.09
CA ILE A 138 -0.55 8.36 -16.33
C ILE A 138 -1.72 9.31 -16.10
N ASP A 139 -2.65 9.36 -17.05
CA ASP A 139 -3.95 9.98 -16.82
C ASP A 139 -4.84 8.99 -16.06
N TRP A 140 -5.09 9.25 -14.78
CA TRP A 140 -5.91 8.37 -13.94
C TRP A 140 -7.42 8.54 -14.16
N ASN A 141 -7.87 9.58 -14.87
CA ASN A 141 -9.28 9.69 -15.27
C ASN A 141 -9.62 8.70 -16.39
N THR A 142 -8.66 8.50 -17.30
CA THR A 142 -8.72 7.50 -18.36
C THR A 142 -7.40 6.73 -18.34
N PRO A 143 -7.27 5.67 -17.51
CA PRO A 143 -6.01 4.98 -17.20
C PRO A 143 -5.16 4.65 -18.44
N ALA A 144 -4.31 5.60 -18.83
CA ALA A 144 -3.54 5.57 -20.06
C ALA A 144 -2.29 6.44 -19.90
N VAL A 145 -1.24 6.08 -20.63
CA VAL A 145 0.01 6.85 -20.65
C VAL A 145 -0.24 8.20 -21.33
N ILE A 146 0.22 9.28 -20.69
CA ILE A 146 0.15 10.62 -21.27
C ILE A 146 1.08 10.67 -22.50
N PRO A 147 0.59 11.09 -23.68
CA PRO A 147 1.40 11.13 -24.89
C PRO A 147 2.66 11.98 -24.76
N CYS A 148 3.72 11.61 -25.49
CA CYS A 148 4.99 12.34 -25.59
C CYS A 148 5.74 12.52 -24.26
N LYS A 149 5.45 11.70 -23.24
CA LYS A 149 6.19 11.66 -21.98
C LYS A 149 7.27 10.57 -21.99
N PRO A 150 8.39 10.76 -21.26
CA PRO A 150 9.44 9.76 -21.17
C PRO A 150 8.95 8.48 -20.46
N ASP A 151 9.66 7.38 -20.70
CA ASP A 151 9.42 6.08 -20.06
C ASP A 151 7.98 5.55 -20.23
N ALA A 152 7.37 5.83 -21.39
CA ALA A 152 5.99 5.42 -21.68
C ALA A 152 5.75 3.92 -21.48
N SER A 153 6.75 3.07 -21.79
CA SER A 153 6.67 1.62 -21.56
C SER A 153 6.56 1.24 -20.09
N LEU A 154 7.21 1.98 -19.17
CA LEU A 154 7.13 1.69 -17.72
C LEU A 154 5.76 2.07 -17.16
N HIS A 155 5.21 3.20 -17.61
CA HIS A 155 3.85 3.60 -17.25
C HIS A 155 2.82 2.59 -17.77
N GLN A 156 3.00 2.11 -19.01
CA GLN A 156 2.15 1.06 -19.56
C GLN A 156 2.30 -0.26 -18.80
N GLN A 157 3.52 -0.67 -18.45
CA GLN A 157 3.77 -1.86 -17.65
C GLN A 157 3.05 -1.81 -16.30
N LEU A 158 3.05 -0.65 -15.63
CA LEU A 158 2.29 -0.46 -14.39
C LEU A 158 0.78 -0.63 -14.64
N ILE A 159 0.22 0.02 -15.67
CA ILE A 159 -1.20 -0.11 -16.03
C ILE A 159 -1.57 -1.58 -16.27
N ASP A 160 -0.74 -2.30 -17.03
CA ASP A 160 -0.97 -3.71 -17.34
C ASP A 160 -0.92 -4.59 -16.09
N ILE A 161 0.03 -4.35 -15.18
CA ILE A 161 0.08 -5.04 -13.88
C ILE A 161 -1.18 -4.78 -13.07
N LEU A 162 -1.62 -3.52 -12.97
CA LEU A 162 -2.82 -3.17 -12.21
C LEU A 162 -4.06 -3.86 -12.81
N ASN A 163 -4.23 -3.79 -14.13
CA ASN A 163 -5.34 -4.42 -14.84
C ASN A 163 -5.35 -5.95 -14.68
N ASN A 164 -4.20 -6.61 -14.86
CA ASN A 164 -4.07 -8.06 -14.74
C ASN A 164 -4.42 -8.59 -13.33
N HIS A 165 -4.31 -7.73 -12.31
CA HIS A 165 -4.62 -8.07 -10.92
C HIS A 165 -5.92 -7.42 -10.42
N ASN A 166 -6.73 -6.84 -11.31
CA ASN A 166 -7.98 -6.14 -10.98
C ASN A 166 -7.81 -4.99 -9.96
N LEU A 167 -6.62 -4.39 -9.90
CA LEU A 167 -6.31 -3.30 -8.99
C LEU A 167 -6.76 -1.96 -9.60
N THR A 168 -7.67 -1.28 -8.92
CA THR A 168 -8.12 0.07 -9.29
C THR A 168 -7.43 1.10 -8.42
N GLN A 169 -6.76 2.08 -9.04
CA GLN A 169 -6.21 3.24 -8.36
C GLN A 169 -7.36 4.12 -7.85
N VAL A 170 -7.25 4.67 -6.62
CA VAL A 170 -8.29 5.56 -6.03
C VAL A 170 -7.82 6.95 -5.57
N VAL A 171 -6.55 7.32 -5.77
CA VAL A 171 -6.04 8.66 -5.43
C VAL A 171 -6.40 9.64 -6.54
N ASN A 172 -7.13 10.70 -6.20
CA ASN A 172 -7.71 11.64 -7.16
C ASN A 172 -7.05 13.03 -7.18
N LYS A 173 -5.94 13.20 -6.46
CA LYS A 173 -5.18 14.43 -6.39
C LYS A 173 -3.69 14.13 -6.52
N ASN A 174 -2.97 15.04 -7.14
CA ASN A 174 -1.51 14.98 -7.25
C ASN A 174 -0.88 14.85 -5.87
N THR A 175 0.16 14.03 -5.76
CA THR A 175 0.86 13.73 -4.51
C THR A 175 2.26 14.34 -4.47
N ARG A 176 2.71 14.94 -5.57
CA ARG A 176 3.96 15.68 -5.68
C ARG A 176 3.84 16.66 -6.84
N ASN A 177 3.83 17.95 -6.54
CA ASN A 177 3.64 19.01 -7.53
C ASN A 177 2.40 18.72 -8.41
N ASP A 178 2.57 18.71 -9.73
CA ASP A 178 1.51 18.45 -10.71
C ASP A 178 1.37 16.97 -11.10
N THR A 179 1.95 16.05 -10.31
CA THR A 179 1.97 14.62 -10.63
C THR A 179 1.46 13.74 -9.49
N THR A 180 0.85 12.63 -9.85
CA THR A 180 0.40 11.58 -8.92
C THR A 180 1.42 10.44 -8.95
N LEU A 181 2.32 10.41 -7.96
CA LEU A 181 3.36 9.38 -7.82
C LEU A 181 3.02 8.38 -6.70
N GLY A 182 2.42 8.89 -5.63
CA GLY A 182 1.85 8.13 -4.54
C GLY A 182 0.52 7.53 -4.96
N LEU A 183 0.45 6.22 -5.03
CA LEU A 183 -0.76 5.50 -5.43
C LEU A 183 -1.35 4.73 -4.26
N LEU A 184 -2.67 4.52 -4.33
CA LEU A 184 -3.40 3.55 -3.53
C LEU A 184 -4.29 2.80 -4.50
N CYS A 185 -4.02 1.51 -4.65
CA CYS A 185 -4.67 0.63 -5.61
C CYS A 185 -5.35 -0.53 -4.87
N MET A 186 -6.59 -0.85 -5.21
CA MET A 186 -7.37 -1.89 -4.53
C MET A 186 -8.12 -2.81 -5.48
N THR A 187 -8.23 -4.10 -5.13
CA THR A 187 -9.06 -5.04 -5.92
C THR A 187 -10.55 -4.77 -5.79
N ASN A 188 -10.96 -4.11 -4.70
CA ASN A 188 -12.33 -3.69 -4.49
C ASN A 188 -12.36 -2.27 -3.91
N SER A 189 -12.52 -1.29 -4.81
CA SER A 189 -12.60 0.13 -4.44
C SER A 189 -13.86 0.49 -3.65
N SER A 190 -14.90 -0.37 -3.62
CA SER A 190 -16.11 -0.12 -2.80
C SER A 190 -15.85 -0.09 -1.30
N PHE A 191 -14.70 -0.63 -0.86
CA PHE A 191 -14.26 -0.58 0.54
C PHE A 191 -13.69 0.79 0.93
N VAL A 192 -13.38 1.65 -0.04
CA VAL A 192 -12.85 2.98 0.20
C VAL A 192 -14.00 3.90 0.62
N ASN A 193 -13.95 4.41 1.85
CA ASN A 193 -14.90 5.40 2.33
C ASN A 193 -14.48 6.82 1.99
N ARG A 194 -13.15 7.07 2.04
CA ARG A 194 -12.55 8.39 1.90
C ARG A 194 -11.12 8.22 1.46
N VAL A 195 -10.70 9.01 0.48
CA VAL A 195 -9.28 9.19 0.10
C VAL A 195 -9.03 10.69 0.02
N GLU A 196 -7.94 11.12 0.62
CA GLU A 196 -7.52 12.51 0.62
C GLU A 196 -6.01 12.61 0.45
N THR A 197 -5.58 13.67 -0.21
CA THR A 197 -4.19 14.09 -0.22
C THR A 197 -4.03 15.19 0.81
N LEU A 198 -3.18 14.96 1.81
CA LEU A 198 -2.88 15.91 2.89
C LEU A 198 -1.49 16.53 2.67
N PRO A 199 -1.25 17.76 3.17
CA PRO A 199 0.06 18.41 3.07
C PRO A 199 1.20 17.53 3.60
N PRO A 200 2.44 17.74 3.11
CA PRO A 200 3.58 16.91 3.49
C PRO A 200 3.94 17.11 4.98
N ILE A 201 4.55 16.09 5.58
CA ILE A 201 5.09 16.18 6.95
C ILE A 201 6.58 16.53 6.89
N GLY A 202 6.97 17.54 7.68
CA GLY A 202 8.37 17.92 7.83
C GLY A 202 8.97 18.47 6.53
N ALA A 203 10.08 17.88 6.10
CA ALA A 203 10.79 18.26 4.88
C ALA A 203 10.50 17.35 3.67
N SER A 204 9.45 16.53 3.74
CA SER A 204 9.03 15.73 2.60
C SER A 204 8.52 16.63 1.46
N ASP A 205 8.87 16.29 0.23
CA ASP A 205 8.31 16.91 -0.97
C ASP A 205 7.10 16.13 -1.53
N HIS A 206 6.71 15.03 -0.87
CA HIS A 206 5.51 14.26 -1.19
C HIS A 206 4.39 14.56 -0.20
N ASP A 207 3.22 14.86 -0.74
CA ASP A 207 1.98 14.91 0.03
C ASP A 207 1.61 13.51 0.53
N ILE A 208 0.87 13.47 1.64
CA ILE A 208 0.41 12.23 2.26
C ILE A 208 -0.85 11.75 1.52
N VAL A 209 -0.88 10.47 1.15
CA VAL A 209 -2.14 9.81 0.79
C VAL A 209 -2.78 9.26 2.05
N TYR A 210 -3.93 9.83 2.43
CA TYR A 210 -4.77 9.39 3.54
C TYR A 210 -5.97 8.61 2.99
N SER A 211 -6.29 7.45 3.57
CA SER A 211 -7.48 6.70 3.21
C SER A 211 -8.18 6.07 4.42
N GLU A 212 -9.51 6.13 4.45
CA GLU A 212 -10.35 5.35 5.35
C GLU A 212 -10.99 4.19 4.59
N ILE A 213 -10.69 2.96 4.99
CA ILE A 213 -11.19 1.74 4.34
C ILE A 213 -12.04 0.93 5.31
N SER A 214 -13.10 0.31 4.80
CA SER A 214 -13.97 -0.61 5.53
C SER A 214 -13.79 -2.05 5.06
N THR A 215 -13.76 -2.98 6.02
CA THR A 215 -13.69 -4.43 5.73
C THR A 215 -15.03 -5.07 5.37
N ALA A 216 -16.11 -4.28 5.35
CA ALA A 216 -17.42 -4.61 4.82
C ALA A 216 -17.77 -3.62 3.70
N SER A 217 -18.34 -4.12 2.59
CA SER A 217 -18.90 -3.27 1.54
C SER A 217 -20.07 -2.46 2.11
N LYS A 218 -20.26 -1.25 1.58
CA LYS A 218 -21.48 -0.46 1.82
C LYS A 218 -22.73 -1.16 1.28
#